data_AF-A0A8T3S3R9-F1
#
_entry.id   AF-A0A8T3S3R9-F1
#
_cell.length_a   1.000
_cell.length_b   1.000
_cell.length_c   1.000
_cell.angle_alpha   90.00
_cell.angle_beta   90.00
_cell.angle_gamma   90.00
#
_symmetry.space_group_name_H-M   'P 1'
#
loop_
_entity.id
_entity.type
_entity.pdbx_description
1 polymer ?
#
loop_
_entity_poly.entity_id
_entity_poly.type
_entity_poly.pdbx_seq_one_letter_code
_entity_poly.pdbx_strand_id
1 'polypeptide(L)'
;MSFVFLTIGLSWLISHRTKGDRHKGLPYESGIDTFGDTWGRFGLSFYVYALLFVAFDIEVIFILLWALVFGDLLLGGFIAMLLFVAILELGLGYAWRKGVLTWK
;
A
#
# COMPACT_ATOMS: atom_id res chain seq x y z
N MET A 1 -2.05 -21.13 8.38
CA MET A 1 -1.54 -21.70 7.12
C MET A 1 -2.24 -23.01 6.73
N SER A 2 -2.27 -24.05 7.57
CA SER A 2 -2.93 -25.33 7.25
C SER A 2 -4.39 -25.22 6.78
N PHE A 3 -5.21 -24.39 7.44
CA PHE A 3 -6.62 -24.18 7.07
C PHE A 3 -6.80 -23.65 5.64
N VAL A 4 -5.97 -22.70 5.19
CA VAL A 4 -6.07 -22.08 3.86
C VAL A 4 -5.73 -23.09 2.76
N PHE A 5 -4.68 -23.88 2.95
CA PHE A 5 -4.31 -24.92 1.99
C PHE A 5 -5.37 -26.03 1.92
N LEU A 6 -5.96 -26.38 3.07
CA LEU A 6 -7.01 -27.39 3.14
C LEU A 6 -8.30 -26.93 2.45
N THR A 7 -8.74 -25.68 2.64
CA THR A 7 -9.94 -25.16 1.99
C THR A 7 -9.75 -24.95 0.49
N ILE A 8 -8.57 -24.49 0.05
CA ILE A 8 -8.25 -24.37 -1.39
C ILE A 8 -8.17 -25.76 -2.04
N GLY A 9 -7.53 -26.72 -1.39
CA GLY A 9 -7.42 -28.10 -1.89
C GLY A 9 -8.78 -28.80 -2.00
N LEU A 10 -9.62 -28.67 -0.97
CA LEU A 10 -10.98 -29.23 -0.98
C LEU A 10 -11.86 -28.56 -2.04
N SER A 11 -11.77 -27.23 -2.17
CA SER A 11 -12.47 -26.48 -3.23
C SER A 11 -12.00 -26.91 -4.62
N TRP A 12 -10.70 -27.17 -4.80
CA TRP A 12 -10.15 -27.64 -6.06
C TRP A 12 -10.70 -29.02 -6.46
N LEU A 13 -10.92 -29.91 -5.48
CA LEU A 13 -11.43 -31.28 -5.70
C LEU A 13 -12.94 -31.33 -5.95
N ILE A 14 -13.73 -30.53 -5.21
CA ILE A 14 -15.20 -30.58 -5.26
C ILE A 14 -15.77 -29.70 -6.40
N SER A 15 -15.08 -28.62 -6.78
CA SER A 15 -15.62 -27.64 -7.73
C SER A 15 -15.84 -28.22 -9.13
N HIS A 16 -17.05 -28.04 -9.67
CA HIS A 16 -17.37 -28.39 -11.06
C HIS A 16 -16.66 -27.45 -12.04
N ARG A 17 -15.53 -27.91 -12.57
CA ARG A 17 -14.69 -27.17 -13.52
C ARG A 17 -15.29 -27.28 -14.93
N THR A 18 -15.95 -26.23 -15.40
CA THR A 18 -16.31 -26.11 -16.83
C THR A 18 -15.06 -25.75 -17.63
N LYS A 19 -14.30 -26.76 -18.07
CA LYS A 19 -13.16 -26.57 -18.97
C LYS A 19 -13.68 -26.43 -20.40
N GLY A 20 -13.35 -25.34 -21.09
CA GLY A 20 -13.63 -25.20 -22.53
C GLY A 20 -14.72 -24.20 -22.91
N ASP A 21 -15.36 -23.51 -21.97
CA ASP A 21 -16.21 -22.37 -22.30
C ASP A 21 -15.33 -21.18 -22.69
N ARG A 22 -15.38 -20.80 -23.97
CA ARG A 22 -14.59 -19.68 -24.54
C ARG A 22 -14.86 -18.37 -23.79
N HIS A 23 -16.07 -18.17 -23.26
CA HIS A 23 -16.44 -16.94 -22.59
C HIS A 23 -15.99 -16.88 -21.12
N LYS A 24 -15.79 -18.04 -20.45
CA LYS A 24 -15.25 -18.08 -19.07
C LYS A 24 -13.80 -17.61 -18.96
N GLY A 25 -13.05 -17.65 -20.07
CA GLY A 25 -11.66 -17.21 -20.12
C GLY A 25 -11.47 -15.75 -20.51
N LEU A 26 -12.54 -15.03 -20.85
CA LEU A 26 -12.46 -13.63 -21.29
C LEU A 26 -12.63 -12.66 -20.11
N PRO A 27 -11.96 -11.49 -20.15
CA PRO A 27 -12.23 -10.40 -19.22
C PRO A 27 -13.70 -9.97 -19.27
N TYR A 28 -14.24 -9.57 -18.10
CA TYR A 28 -15.60 -9.04 -18.03
C TYR A 28 -15.64 -7.59 -18.55
N GLU A 29 -16.46 -7.34 -19.58
CA GLU A 29 -16.61 -6.03 -20.22
C GLU A 29 -18.08 -5.58 -20.39
N SER A 30 -18.94 -5.92 -19.43
CA SER A 30 -20.36 -5.53 -19.45
C SER A 30 -21.13 -5.90 -20.73
N GLY A 31 -20.71 -6.97 -21.42
CA GLY A 31 -21.38 -7.52 -22.60
C GLY A 31 -20.87 -7.05 -23.96
N ILE A 32 -19.79 -6.26 -23.99
CA ILE A 32 -19.11 -5.84 -25.22
C ILE A 32 -17.75 -6.55 -25.33
N ASP A 33 -17.24 -6.72 -26.55
CA ASP A 33 -15.88 -7.23 -26.78
C ASP A 33 -14.82 -6.19 -26.38
N THR A 34 -13.64 -6.67 -25.99
CA THR A 34 -12.51 -5.83 -25.57
C THR A 34 -12.01 -4.93 -26.68
N PHE A 35 -12.15 -3.61 -26.51
CA PHE A 35 -11.67 -2.60 -27.44
C PHE A 35 -10.72 -1.61 -26.77
N GLY A 36 -9.54 -1.45 -27.34
CA GLY A 36 -8.58 -0.43 -26.95
C GLY A 36 -7.30 -0.98 -26.32
N ASP A 37 -6.46 -0.06 -25.86
CA ASP A 37 -5.21 -0.37 -25.19
C ASP A 37 -5.45 -0.65 -23.69
N THR A 38 -4.77 -1.65 -23.14
CA THR A 38 -4.87 -2.01 -21.72
C THR A 38 -4.11 -1.06 -20.80
N TRP A 39 -3.22 -0.22 -21.37
CA TRP A 39 -2.41 0.72 -20.62
C TRP A 39 -3.19 1.99 -20.28
N GLY A 40 -3.82 1.98 -19.10
CA GLY A 40 -4.40 3.18 -18.51
C GLY A 40 -3.33 4.20 -18.10
N ARG A 41 -3.57 5.49 -18.38
CA ARG A 41 -2.75 6.58 -17.83
C ARG A 41 -3.12 6.78 -16.37
N PHE A 42 -2.37 6.15 -15.47
CA PHE A 42 -2.51 6.40 -14.03
C PHE A 42 -2.04 7.83 -13.68
N GLY A 43 -2.77 8.47 -12.77
CA GLY A 43 -2.43 9.81 -12.30
C GLY A 43 -1.09 9.84 -11.54
N LEU A 44 -0.37 10.95 -11.62
CA LEU A 44 0.86 11.17 -10.82
C LEU A 44 0.59 11.05 -9.30
N SER A 45 -0.65 11.32 -8.88
CA SER A 45 -1.09 11.21 -7.48
C SER A 45 -0.76 9.86 -6.85
N PHE A 46 -0.97 8.75 -7.57
CA PHE A 46 -0.68 7.41 -7.06
C PHE A 46 0.79 7.24 -6.65
N TYR A 47 1.73 7.79 -7.43
CA TYR A 47 3.16 7.74 -7.12
C TYR A 47 3.51 8.58 -5.90
N VAL A 48 2.90 9.76 -5.76
CA VAL A 48 3.13 10.62 -4.59
C VAL A 48 2.63 9.96 -3.32
N TYR A 49 1.44 9.34 -3.35
CA TYR A 49 0.94 8.59 -2.21
C TYR A 49 1.85 7.41 -1.85
N ALA A 50 2.34 6.67 -2.84
CA ALA A 50 3.27 5.56 -2.59
C ALA A 50 4.57 6.04 -1.95
N LEU A 51 5.15 7.14 -2.45
CA LEU A 51 6.39 7.70 -1.90
C LEU A 51 6.20 8.23 -0.48
N LEU A 52 5.09 8.92 -0.22
CA LEU A 52 4.74 9.39 1.13
C LEU A 52 4.51 8.22 2.08
N PHE A 53 3.81 7.18 1.65
CA PHE A 53 3.61 5.97 2.46
C PHE A 53 4.95 5.33 2.85
N VAL A 54 5.88 5.18 1.91
CA VAL A 54 7.21 4.62 2.21
C VAL A 54 7.99 5.53 3.18
N ALA A 55 7.90 6.85 3.04
CA ALA A 55 8.54 7.78 3.97
C ALA A 55 7.98 7.65 5.40
N PHE A 56 6.65 7.57 5.55
CA PHE A 56 5.98 7.36 6.83
C PHE A 56 6.27 5.99 7.44
N ASP A 57 6.35 4.94 6.63
CA ASP A 57 6.68 3.60 7.11
C ASP A 57 8.10 3.58 7.72
N ILE A 58 9.05 4.22 7.05
CA ILE A 58 10.41 4.40 7.56
C ILE A 58 10.41 5.21 8.87
N GLU A 59 9.62 6.27 8.96
CA GLU A 59 9.46 7.05 10.20
C GLU A 59 9.00 6.20 11.37
N VAL A 60 7.97 5.37 11.16
CA VAL A 60 7.43 4.47 12.20
C VAL A 60 8.49 3.45 12.63
N ILE A 61 9.27 2.89 11.70
CA ILE A 61 10.37 1.98 12.02
C ILE A 61 11.38 2.67 12.94
N PHE A 62 11.77 3.92 12.65
CA PHE A 62 12.69 4.67 13.50
C PHE A 62 12.12 4.95 14.89
N ILE A 63 10.85 5.32 14.98
CA ILE A 63 10.16 5.53 16.27
C ILE A 63 10.13 4.23 17.07
N LEU A 64 9.82 3.09 16.44
CA LEU A 64 9.80 1.79 17.09
C LEU A 64 11.19 1.37 17.62
N LEU A 65 12.23 1.50 16.79
CA LEU A 65 13.59 1.15 17.19
C LEU A 65 14.08 2.03 18.36
N TRP A 66 13.77 3.33 18.31
CA TRP A 66 14.08 4.24 19.40
C TRP A 66 13.28 3.93 20.67
N ALA A 67 12.01 3.55 20.55
CA ALA A 67 11.18 3.17 21.68
C ALA A 67 11.74 1.94 22.43
N LEU A 68 12.39 1.01 21.71
CA LEU A 68 13.05 -0.15 22.32
C LEU A 68 14.24 0.22 23.21
N VAL A 69 14.98 1.27 22.85
CA VAL A 69 16.17 1.72 23.60
C VAL A 69 15.89 2.91 24.52
N PHE A 70 14.67 3.46 24.50
CA PHE A 70 14.33 4.73 25.15
C PHE A 70 14.76 4.83 26.62
N GLY A 71 14.68 3.74 27.37
CA GLY A 71 15.08 3.69 28.79
C GLY A 71 16.57 4.00 29.05
N ASP A 72 17.43 3.76 28.07
CA ASP A 72 18.89 3.99 28.17
C ASP A 72 19.32 5.34 27.59
N LEU A 73 18.40 6.10 26.98
CA LEU A 73 18.71 7.39 26.38
C LEU A 73 18.52 8.53 27.40
N LEU A 74 19.52 9.40 27.48
CA LEU A 74 19.40 10.67 28.20
C LEU A 74 18.39 11.62 27.51
N LEU A 75 18.09 12.76 28.14
CA LEU A 75 17.22 13.81 27.62
C LEU A 75 17.51 14.22 26.16
N GLY A 76 18.77 14.14 25.73
CA GLY A 76 19.19 14.40 24.36
C GLY A 76 18.58 13.44 23.33
N GLY A 77 18.38 12.18 23.68
CA GLY A 77 17.73 11.18 22.83
C GLY A 77 16.25 11.46 22.60
N PHE A 78 15.58 12.03 23.60
CA PHE A 78 14.20 12.50 23.49
C PHE A 78 14.09 13.70 22.56
N ILE A 79 14.94 14.72 22.74
CA ILE A 79 14.95 15.92 21.89
C ILE A 79 15.28 15.57 20.43
N ALA A 80 16.24 14.67 20.22
CA ALA A 80 16.61 14.22 18.87
C ALA A 80 15.44 13.54 18.15
N MET A 81 14.68 12.66 18.83
CA MET A 81 13.51 12.02 18.24
C MET A 81 12.39 13.03 17.97
N LEU A 82 12.15 13.97 18.88
CA LEU A 82 11.13 15.00 18.69
C LEU A 82 11.45 15.88 17.46
N LEU A 83 12.72 16.26 17.29
CA LEU A 83 13.17 16.99 16.09
C LEU A 83 13.03 16.16 14.81
N PHE A 84 13.34 14.86 14.87
CA PHE A 84 13.19 13.95 13.73
C PHE A 84 11.74 13.90 13.23
N VAL A 85 10.80 13.64 14.13
CA VAL A 85 9.35 13.62 13.82
C VAL A 85 8.90 14.97 13.29
N ALA A 86 9.27 16.07 13.95
CA ALA A 86 8.88 17.42 13.54
C ALA A 86 9.33 17.76 12.11
N ILE A 87 10.55 17.36 11.70
CA ILE A 87 11.06 17.61 10.36
C ILE A 87 10.23 16.86 9.30
N LEU A 88 9.86 15.60 9.57
CA LEU A 88 9.08 14.79 8.64
C LEU A 88 7.62 15.27 8.54
N GLU A 89 6.99 15.59 9.67
CA GLU A 89 5.65 16.17 9.71
C GLU A 89 5.58 17.52 8.98
N LEU A 90 6.63 18.35 9.08
CA LEU A 90 6.71 19.60 8.30
C LEU A 90 6.75 19.32 6.79
N GLY A 91 7.44 18.27 6.36
CA GLY A 91 7.44 17.81 4.96
C GLY A 91 6.04 17.42 4.48
N LEU A 92 5.29 16.69 5.31
CA LEU A 92 3.89 16.36 5.03
C LEU A 92 3.00 17.60 4.98
N GLY A 93 3.14 18.50 5.96
CA GLY A 93 2.39 19.75 6.02
C GLY A 93 2.59 20.61 4.77
N TYR A 94 3.81 20.63 4.24
CA TYR A 94 4.12 21.28 2.96
C TYR A 94 3.42 20.60 1.77
N ALA A 95 3.48 19.28 1.67
CA ALA A 95 2.81 18.51 0.60
C ALA A 95 1.29 18.72 0.62
N TRP A 96 0.70 18.80 1.82
CA TRP A 96 -0.71 19.12 2.01
C TRP A 96 -1.05 20.53 1.53
N ARG A 97 -0.28 21.54 1.97
CA ARG A 97 -0.46 22.95 1.56
C ARG A 97 -0.40 23.12 0.04
N LYS A 98 0.44 22.35 -0.65
CA LYS A 98 0.54 22.37 -2.11
C LYS A 98 -0.61 21.64 -2.84
N GLY A 99 -1.53 21.00 -2.11
CA GLY A 99 -2.67 20.30 -2.70
C GLY A 99 -2.28 19.03 -3.45
N VAL A 100 -1.07 18.50 -3.26
CA VAL A 100 -0.61 17.27 -3.93
C VAL A 100 -1.40 16.05 -3.44
N LEU A 101 -1.99 16.15 -2.25
CA LEU A 101 -2.85 15.16 -1.63
C LEU A 101 -4.33 15.27 -2.05
N THR A 102 -4.65 16.05 -3.09
CA THR A 102 -6.02 16.16 -3.58
C THR A 102 -6.25 15.17 -4.72
N TRP A 103 -7.29 14.34 -4.58
CA TRP A 103 -7.75 13.47 -5.66
C TRP A 103 -8.60 14.27 -6.64
N LYS A 104 -8.25 14.17 -7.92
CA LYS A 104 -9.06 14.62 -9.06
C LYS A 104 -9.27 13.45 -10.01
#